data_AF-A0A6A9SGN2-F1
#
_entry.id   AF-A0A6A9SGN2-F1
#
_cell.length_a   1.000
_cell.length_b   1.000
_cell.length_c   1.000
_cell.angle_alpha   90.00
_cell.angle_beta   90.00
_cell.angle_gamma   90.00
#
_symmetry.space_group_name_H-M   'P 1'
#
loop_
_entity.id
_entity.type
_entity.pdbx_description
1 polymer ?
#
loop_
_entity_poly.entity_id
_entity_poly.type
_entity_poly.pdbx_seq_one_letter_code
_entity_poly.pdbx_strand_id
1 'polypeptide(L)'
;MTNSDSDLETVIRRREMNRGQTTLLKCLYESEGPIRKAEVVDRIREGDARSFGGVLGAFSNRVNYTADITGSPGYEAFVGRREIDGEEYFELREEARKAIDGISELQSAFERDMDELLDYQGVPVEFDS
;
A
#
# COMPACT_ATOMS: atom_id res chain seq x y z
N MET A 1 16.69 -19.45 -0.66
CA MET A 1 16.73 -18.04 -1.06
C MET A 1 15.34 -17.51 -0.81
N THR A 2 15.20 -16.51 0.05
CA THR A 2 13.89 -15.93 0.39
C THR A 2 13.34 -15.23 -0.84
N ASN A 3 12.24 -15.76 -1.38
CA ASN A 3 11.49 -15.25 -2.52
C ASN A 3 10.74 -13.94 -2.18
N SER A 4 11.22 -13.13 -1.22
CA SER A 4 10.45 -12.03 -0.63
C SER A 4 9.92 -11.04 -1.66
N ASP A 5 10.74 -10.70 -2.65
CA ASP A 5 10.38 -9.69 -3.64
C ASP A 5 9.33 -10.26 -4.62
N SER A 6 9.54 -11.51 -5.06
CA SER A 6 8.57 -12.26 -5.88
C SER A 6 7.23 -12.48 -5.17
N ASP A 7 7.26 -12.71 -3.85
CA ASP A 7 6.07 -12.94 -3.04
C ASP A 7 5.26 -11.64 -2.89
N LEU A 8 5.93 -10.50 -2.68
CA LEU A 8 5.30 -9.19 -2.59
C LEU A 8 4.75 -8.70 -3.94
N GLU A 9 5.46 -8.94 -5.04
CA GLU A 9 4.94 -8.69 -6.38
C GLU A 9 3.68 -9.51 -6.65
N THR A 10 3.68 -10.78 -6.24
CA THR A 10 2.49 -11.66 -6.34
C THR A 10 1.32 -11.09 -5.55
N VAL A 11 1.55 -10.56 -4.33
CA VAL A 11 0.51 -9.89 -3.55
C VAL A 11 -0.08 -8.69 -4.29
N ILE A 12 0.76 -7.85 -4.89
CA ILE A 12 0.33 -6.68 -5.66
C ILE A 12 -0.55 -7.12 -6.84
N ARG A 13 -0.06 -8.07 -7.64
CA ARG A 13 -0.70 -8.55 -8.89
C ARG A 13 -1.89 -9.48 -8.68
N ARG A 14 -2.07 -10.07 -7.50
CA ARG A 14 -3.07 -11.12 -7.20
C ARG A 14 -4.47 -10.82 -7.72
N ARG A 15 -4.88 -9.56 -7.70
CA ARG A 15 -6.14 -9.04 -8.23
C ARG A 15 -6.03 -7.55 -8.37
N GLU A 16 -6.99 -6.98 -9.06
CA GLU A 16 -7.25 -5.56 -9.15
C GLU A 16 -7.01 -4.80 -7.82
N MET A 17 -6.17 -3.76 -7.84
CA MET A 17 -5.91 -2.93 -6.67
C MET A 17 -6.94 -1.81 -6.54
N ASN A 18 -7.67 -1.81 -5.43
CA ASN A 18 -8.68 -0.79 -5.20
C ASN A 18 -8.05 0.56 -4.84
N ARG A 19 -8.84 1.63 -4.98
CA ARG A 19 -8.47 3.01 -4.67
C ARG A 19 -7.71 3.16 -3.36
N GLY A 20 -8.19 2.55 -2.27
CA GLY A 20 -7.56 2.69 -0.96
C GLY A 20 -6.17 2.09 -0.88
N GLN A 21 -5.99 0.94 -1.49
CA GLN A 21 -4.70 0.25 -1.50
C GLN A 21 -3.71 1.00 -2.40
N THR A 22 -4.15 1.46 -3.58
CA THR A 22 -3.31 2.24 -4.50
C THR A 22 -2.88 3.56 -3.87
N THR A 23 -3.81 4.32 -3.29
CA THR A 23 -3.50 5.61 -2.65
C THR A 23 -2.64 5.46 -1.40
N LEU A 24 -2.84 4.40 -0.59
CA LEU A 24 -1.95 4.07 0.53
C LEU A 24 -0.52 3.82 0.04
N LEU A 25 -0.35 2.95 -0.96
CA LEU A 25 0.98 2.60 -1.45
C LEU A 25 1.66 3.79 -2.12
N LYS A 26 0.95 4.58 -2.95
CA LYS A 26 1.49 5.82 -3.54
C LYS A 26 1.97 6.79 -2.45
N CYS A 27 1.12 7.06 -1.45
CA CYS A 27 1.44 7.99 -0.37
C CYS A 27 2.73 7.59 0.37
N LEU A 28 2.92 6.30 0.64
CA LEU A 28 4.12 5.80 1.33
C LEU A 28 5.33 5.71 0.39
N TYR A 29 5.10 5.42 -0.88
CA TYR A 29 6.13 5.30 -1.91
C TYR A 29 6.74 6.67 -2.25
N GLU A 30 5.94 7.73 -2.31
CA GLU A 30 6.41 9.09 -2.60
C GLU A 30 7.00 9.81 -1.39
N SER A 31 6.82 9.25 -0.18
CA SER A 31 7.41 9.81 1.03
C SER A 31 8.92 9.56 1.05
N GLU A 32 9.71 10.60 1.32
CA GLU A 32 11.17 10.52 1.49
C GLU A 32 11.59 9.84 2.82
N GLY A 33 10.64 9.52 3.69
CA GLY A 33 10.88 8.86 4.97
C GLY A 33 9.60 8.48 5.72
N PRO A 34 9.72 8.15 7.02
CA PRO A 34 8.55 7.86 7.85
C PRO A 34 7.60 9.06 7.91
N ILE A 35 6.32 8.81 7.62
CA ILE A 35 5.25 9.81 7.62
C ILE A 35 4.29 9.53 8.77
N ARG A 36 3.77 10.57 9.41
CA ARG A 36 2.79 10.41 10.50
C ARG A 36 1.53 9.75 9.96
N LYS A 37 0.98 8.79 10.70
CA LYS A 37 -0.30 8.15 10.36
C LYS A 37 -1.40 9.17 10.13
N ALA A 38 -1.49 10.19 10.97
CA ALA A 38 -2.49 11.27 10.82
C ALA A 38 -2.38 11.94 9.45
N GLU A 39 -1.15 12.22 9.01
CA GLU A 39 -0.89 12.81 7.70
C GLU A 39 -1.25 11.87 6.55
N VAL A 40 -1.00 10.56 6.68
CA VAL A 40 -1.46 9.56 5.70
C VAL A 40 -2.99 9.54 5.63
N VAL A 41 -3.67 9.56 6.78
CA VAL A 41 -5.14 9.57 6.87
C VAL A 41 -5.69 10.85 6.22
N ASP A 42 -5.08 12.00 6.47
CA ASP A 42 -5.47 13.26 5.85
C ASP A 42 -5.30 13.20 4.33
N ARG A 43 -4.14 12.74 3.86
CA ARG A 43 -3.80 12.67 2.43
C ARG A 43 -4.69 11.72 1.63
N ILE A 44 -5.07 10.57 2.18
CA ILE A 44 -5.79 9.54 1.39
C ILE A 44 -7.25 9.38 1.79
N ARG A 45 -7.70 9.97 2.91
CA ARG A 45 -9.08 9.85 3.43
C ARG A 45 -9.64 11.15 3.97
N GLU A 46 -9.04 12.31 3.68
CA GLU A 46 -9.56 13.61 4.12
C GLU A 46 -9.79 13.66 5.64
N GLY A 47 -8.95 12.94 6.41
CA GLY A 47 -9.04 12.86 7.87
C GLY A 47 -9.94 11.74 8.41
N ASP A 48 -10.61 10.96 7.57
CA ASP A 48 -11.45 9.84 8.03
C ASP A 48 -10.63 8.62 8.45
N ALA A 49 -10.22 8.60 9.72
CA ALA A 49 -9.48 7.52 10.35
C ALA A 49 -10.24 6.18 10.37
N ARG A 50 -11.59 6.19 10.38
CA ARG A 50 -12.37 4.94 10.36
C ARG A 50 -12.28 4.30 8.98
N SER A 51 -12.45 5.09 7.93
CA SER A 51 -12.28 4.63 6.55
C SER A 51 -10.85 4.15 6.29
N PHE A 52 -9.85 4.80 6.90
CA PHE A 52 -8.46 4.37 6.82
C PHE A 52 -8.23 2.97 7.42
N GLY A 53 -8.84 2.66 8.57
CA GLY A 53 -8.79 1.31 9.14
C GLY A 53 -9.34 0.24 8.17
N GLY A 54 -10.39 0.58 7.41
CA GLY A 54 -10.92 -0.27 6.34
C GLY A 54 -9.92 -0.53 5.21
N VAL A 55 -9.09 0.46 4.85
CA VAL A 55 -8.02 0.31 3.86
C VAL A 55 -6.95 -0.67 4.35
N LEU A 56 -6.47 -0.48 5.58
CA LEU A 56 -5.49 -1.38 6.19
C LEU A 56 -6.03 -2.81 6.29
N GLY A 57 -7.29 -2.98 6.70
CA GLY A 57 -7.93 -4.29 6.75
C GLY A 57 -8.06 -4.96 5.38
N ALA A 58 -8.49 -4.21 4.35
CA ALA A 58 -8.58 -4.71 2.99
C ALA A 58 -7.20 -5.10 2.44
N PHE A 59 -6.17 -4.34 2.77
CA PHE A 59 -4.79 -4.63 2.35
C PHE A 59 -4.20 -5.84 3.09
N SER A 60 -4.41 -5.94 4.40
CA SER A 60 -4.07 -7.15 5.17
C SER A 60 -4.70 -8.41 4.58
N ASN A 61 -5.98 -8.34 4.21
CA ASN A 61 -6.65 -9.48 3.57
C ASN A 61 -6.05 -9.79 2.19
N ARG A 62 -5.63 -8.79 1.41
CA ARG A 62 -4.91 -9.04 0.16
C ARG A 62 -3.66 -9.88 0.43
N VAL A 63 -2.82 -9.42 1.36
CA VAL A 63 -1.56 -10.07 1.74
C VAL A 63 -1.81 -11.49 2.25
N ASN A 64 -2.64 -11.64 3.28
CA ASN A 64 -2.81 -12.91 4.00
C ASN A 64 -3.47 -14.02 3.18
N TYR A 65 -4.23 -13.67 2.15
CA TYR A 65 -4.87 -14.66 1.27
C TYR A 65 -4.08 -14.90 -0.04
N THR A 66 -2.81 -14.47 -0.10
CA THR A 66 -1.90 -14.82 -1.19
C THR A 66 -1.20 -16.14 -0.85
N ALA A 67 -1.20 -17.11 -1.79
CA ALA A 67 -0.90 -18.52 -1.51
C ALA A 67 0.48 -18.75 -0.86
N ASP A 68 1.48 -17.97 -1.25
CA ASP A 68 2.87 -18.13 -0.80
C ASP A 68 3.20 -17.32 0.48
N ILE A 69 2.26 -16.49 0.96
CA ILE A 69 2.43 -15.72 2.19
C ILE A 69 2.02 -16.55 3.40
N THR A 70 2.96 -16.80 4.31
CA THR A 70 2.72 -17.53 5.56
C THR A 70 2.76 -16.60 6.78
N GLY A 71 2.17 -17.02 7.90
CA GLY A 71 2.22 -16.28 9.17
C GLY A 71 1.25 -15.10 9.31
N SER A 72 0.43 -14.81 8.29
CA SER A 72 -0.58 -13.73 8.29
C SER A 72 -0.04 -12.33 8.64
N PRO A 73 1.03 -11.85 7.98
CA PRO A 73 1.68 -10.58 8.32
C PRO A 73 0.81 -9.34 8.05
N GLY A 74 -0.25 -9.46 7.26
CA GLY A 74 -1.15 -8.36 6.93
C GLY A 74 -0.44 -7.22 6.18
N TYR A 75 -0.96 -5.99 6.32
CA TYR A 75 -0.36 -4.81 5.69
C TYR A 75 1.09 -4.56 6.17
N GLU A 76 1.48 -5.12 7.32
CA GLU A 76 2.84 -4.95 7.86
C GLU A 76 3.90 -5.66 7.02
N ALA A 77 3.53 -6.55 6.09
CA ALA A 77 4.45 -7.06 5.08
C ALA A 77 4.98 -5.95 4.15
N PHE A 78 4.20 -4.89 3.96
CA PHE A 78 4.55 -3.75 3.10
C PHE A 78 4.93 -2.52 3.91
N VAL A 79 4.26 -2.31 5.05
CA VAL A 79 4.36 -1.07 5.82
C VAL A 79 5.13 -1.33 7.12
N GLY A 80 6.19 -0.56 7.34
CA GLY A 80 6.84 -0.43 8.64
C GLY A 80 6.03 0.51 9.52
N ARG A 81 5.88 0.15 10.80
CA ARG A 81 5.20 0.97 11.81
C ARG A 81 6.15 1.24 12.96
N ARG A 82 6.26 2.50 13.36
CA ARG A 82 7.07 2.93 14.51
C ARG A 82 6.26 3.91 15.35
N GLU A 83 6.47 3.88 16.66
CA GLU A 83 5.94 4.90 17.57
C GLU A 83 7.08 5.84 17.96
N ILE A 84 6.88 7.15 17.76
CA ILE A 84 7.85 8.19 18.08
C ILE A 84 7.07 9.29 18.83
N ASP A 85 7.47 9.58 20.06
CA ASP A 85 6.83 10.59 20.93
C ASP A 85 5.30 10.42 21.08
N GLY A 86 4.83 9.17 21.09
CA GLY A 86 3.40 8.82 21.22
C GLY A 86 2.59 8.96 19.92
N GLU A 87 3.25 9.30 18.81
CA GLU A 87 2.66 9.32 17.47
C GLU A 87 3.09 8.11 16.65
N GLU A 88 2.16 7.59 15.85
CA GLU A 88 2.40 6.46 14.95
C GLU A 88 2.91 6.97 13.60
N TYR A 89 4.02 6.41 13.14
CA TYR A 89 4.65 6.70 11.85
C TYR A 89 4.64 5.46 10.98
N PHE A 90 4.32 5.66 9.71
CA PHE A 90 4.33 4.64 8.67
C PHE A 90 5.46 4.91 7.67
N GLU A 91 6.08 3.84 7.21
CA GLU A 91 7.08 3.87 6.15
C GLU A 91 6.85 2.68 5.21
N LEU A 92 7.14 2.84 3.92
CA LEU A 92 7.19 1.70 3.02
C LEU A 92 8.48 0.91 3.33
N ARG A 93 8.36 -0.40 3.51
CA ARG A 93 9.54 -1.28 3.69
C ARG A 93 10.37 -1.32 2.40
N GLU A 94 11.67 -1.55 2.54
CA GLU A 94 12.59 -1.55 1.41
C GLU A 94 12.25 -2.64 0.39
N GLU A 95 11.91 -3.85 0.85
CA GLU A 95 11.51 -4.98 0.02
C GLU A 95 10.21 -4.70 -0.73
N ALA A 96 9.27 -4.03 -0.06
CA ALA A 96 8.01 -3.60 -0.65
C ALA A 96 8.21 -2.52 -1.72
N ARG A 97 9.16 -1.60 -1.50
CA ARG A 97 9.54 -0.61 -2.52
C ARG A 97 10.10 -1.29 -3.77
N LYS A 98 11.05 -2.21 -3.61
CA LYS A 98 11.63 -2.97 -4.74
C LYS A 98 10.56 -3.73 -5.53
N ALA A 99 9.62 -4.38 -4.85
CA ALA A 99 8.51 -5.07 -5.50
C ALA A 99 7.60 -4.11 -6.28
N ILE A 100 7.34 -2.90 -5.75
CA ILE A 100 6.57 -1.87 -6.44
C ILE A 100 7.33 -1.32 -7.66
N ASP A 101 8.66 -1.16 -7.57
CA ASP A 101 9.52 -0.72 -8.68
C ASP A 101 9.47 -1.70 -9.86
N GLY A 102 9.27 -3.00 -9.58
CA GLY A 102 9.14 -4.06 -10.59
C GLY A 102 7.79 -4.10 -11.33
N ILE A 103 6.81 -3.27 -10.96
CA ILE A 103 5.44 -3.36 -11.47
C ILE A 103 5.05 -2.08 -12.21
N SER A 104 5.24 -2.09 -13.54
CA SER A 104 4.98 -0.96 -14.44
C SER A 104 3.57 -0.39 -14.35
N GLU A 105 2.56 -1.24 -14.14
CA GLU A 105 1.15 -0.86 -14.07
C GLU A 105 0.88 -0.03 -12.81
N LEU A 106 1.51 -0.39 -11.69
CA LEU A 106 1.42 0.34 -10.44
C LEU A 106 2.23 1.65 -10.50
N GLN A 107 3.41 1.62 -11.14
CA GLN A 107 4.20 2.84 -11.40
C GLN A 107 3.42 3.83 -12.26
N SER A 108 2.79 3.37 -13.34
CA SER A 108 1.94 4.21 -14.20
C SER A 108 0.77 4.81 -13.42
N ALA A 109 0.17 4.05 -12.49
CA ALA A 109 -0.86 4.58 -11.61
C ALA A 109 -0.30 5.63 -10.64
N PHE A 110 0.95 5.52 -10.22
CA PHE A 110 1.61 6.49 -9.35
C PHE A 110 2.03 7.75 -10.07
N GLU A 111 2.11 7.79 -11.40
CA GLU A 111 2.34 9.02 -12.15
C GLU A 111 1.14 9.99 -12.09
N ARG A 112 -0.05 9.50 -11.73
CA ARG A 112 -1.28 10.30 -11.62
C ARG A 112 -1.30 11.09 -10.32
N ASP A 113 -1.96 12.25 -10.34
CA ASP A 113 -2.11 13.09 -9.15
C ASP A 113 -2.93 12.37 -8.07
N MET A 114 -2.59 12.62 -6.79
CA MET A 114 -3.31 12.00 -5.67
C MET A 114 -4.81 12.32 -5.72
N ASP A 115 -5.16 13.56 -6.05
CA ASP A 115 -6.55 14.00 -6.18
C ASP A 115 -7.28 13.24 -7.29
N GLU A 116 -6.61 12.92 -8.41
CA GLU A 116 -7.20 12.13 -9.50
C GLU A 116 -7.42 10.66 -9.11
N LEU A 117 -6.56 10.12 -8.24
CA LEU A 117 -6.75 8.77 -7.69
C LEU A 117 -7.84 8.74 -6.62
N LEU A 118 -8.07 9.85 -5.92
CA LEU A 118 -9.10 9.99 -4.90
C LEU A 118 -10.47 10.27 -5.51
N ASP A 119 -10.53 11.11 -6.54
CA ASP A 119 -11.74 11.49 -7.25
C ASP A 119 -12.12 10.39 -8.26
N TYR A 120 -13.41 10.15 -8.46
CA TYR A 120 -13.98 9.00 -9.17
C TYR A 120 -13.81 7.63 -8.48
N GLN A 121 -14.56 6.65 -8.98
CA GLN A 121 -14.70 5.27 -8.47
C GLN A 121 -13.40 4.44 -8.40
N GLY A 122 -12.22 5.09 -8.44
CA GLY A 122 -10.90 4.50 -8.59
C GLY A 122 -10.77 3.89 -9.98
N VAL A 123 -9.84 4.36 -10.82
CA VAL A 123 -9.43 3.49 -11.94
C VAL A 123 -8.65 2.37 -11.29
N PRO A 124 -9.16 1.15 -11.29
CA PRO A 124 -8.46 0.09 -10.64
C PRO A 124 -7.15 -0.18 -11.38
N VAL A 125 -6.11 -0.56 -10.64
CA VAL A 125 -4.90 -1.04 -11.31
C VAL A 125 -5.18 -2.48 -11.72
N GLU A 126 -5.47 -2.66 -13.00
CA GLU A 126 -5.54 -3.97 -13.65
C GLU A 126 -4.13 -4.47 -13.95
N PHE A 127 -3.92 -5.76 -13.74
CA PHE A 127 -2.65 -6.43 -14.04
C PHE A 127 -2.94 -7.46 -15.12
N ASP A 128 -2.19 -7.43 -16.21
CA ASP A 128 -2.30 -8.45 -17.24
C ASP A 128 -1.92 -9.81 -16.63
N SER A 129 -2.78 -10.81 -16.84
CA SER A 129 -2.65 -12.17 -16.31
C SER A 129 -1.76 -13.05 -17.18
#